data_AF-A0A5Q2W494-F1
#
_entry.id   AF-A0A5Q2W494-F1
#
_cell.length_a   1.000
_cell.length_b   1.000
_cell.length_c   1.000
_cell.angle_alpha   90.00
_cell.angle_beta   90.00
_cell.angle_gamma   90.00
#
_symmetry.space_group_name_H-M   'P 1'
#
loop_
_entity.id
_entity.type
_entity.pdbx_description
1 polymer ?
#
loop_
_entity_poly.entity_id
_entity_poly.type
_entity_poly.pdbx_seq_one_letter_code
_entity_poly.pdbx_strand_id
1 'polypeptide(L)' 'MDEETTPAGLARELGVPAKRIRAVLRTAYGKLPPGVTRWKLTPEQVSHIRSRFT' A
#
# COMPACT_ATOMS: atom_id res chain seq x y z
N MET A 1 4.56 -8.88 13.09
CA MET A 1 3.09 -8.91 12.99
C MET A 1 2.71 -7.62 12.26
N ASP A 2 3.11 -7.52 10.99
CA ASP A 2 3.10 -6.25 10.23
C ASP A 2 2.71 -6.45 8.76
N GLU A 3 2.34 -7.67 8.37
CA GLU A 3 2.17 -8.04 6.95
C GLU A 3 1.10 -7.16 6.28
N GLU A 4 0.01 -6.87 7.00
CA GLU A 4 -1.12 -6.00 6.57
C GLU A 4 -0.71 -4.55 6.27
N THR A 5 0.37 -4.04 6.88
CA THR A 5 0.84 -2.66 6.65
C THR A 5 1.71 -2.53 5.42
N THR A 6 1.84 -3.58 4.60
CA THR A 6 2.61 -3.54 3.37
C THR A 6 1.69 -3.66 2.15
N PRO A 7 2.10 -3.15 0.98
CA PRO A 7 1.35 -3.38 -0.26
C PRO A 7 1.17 -4.86 -0.60
N ALA A 8 2.03 -5.74 -0.10
CA ALA A 8 1.91 -7.19 -0.31
C ALA A 8 0.84 -7.81 0.61
N GLY A 9 0.74 -7.37 1.86
CA GLY A 9 -0.36 -7.80 2.75
C GLY A 9 -1.71 -7.33 2.24
N LEU A 10 -1.84 -6.05 1.90
CA LEU A 10 -3.07 -5.51 1.31
C LEU A 10 -3.43 -6.19 -0.02
N ALA A 11 -2.44 -6.59 -0.82
CA ALA A 11 -2.69 -7.34 -2.04
C ALA A 11 -3.32 -8.70 -1.78
N ARG A 12 -2.85 -9.42 -0.75
CA ARG A 12 -3.42 -10.70 -0.33
C ARG A 12 -4.82 -10.52 0.25
N GLU A 13 -5.01 -9.51 1.09
CA GLU A 13 -6.28 -9.19 1.74
C GLU A 13 -7.37 -8.82 0.71
N LEU A 14 -7.06 -7.93 -0.22
CA LEU A 14 -8.02 -7.39 -1.18
C LEU A 14 -8.10 -8.20 -2.48
N GLY A 15 -7.29 -9.25 -2.62
CA GLY A 15 -7.23 -10.06 -3.84
C GLY A 15 -6.75 -9.30 -5.09
N VAL A 16 -6.03 -8.18 -4.92
CA VAL A 16 -5.55 -7.34 -6.03
C VAL A 16 -4.03 -7.38 -6.15
N PRO A 17 -3.45 -7.18 -7.35
CA PRO A 17 -2.00 -7.16 -7.51
C PRO A 17 -1.34 -6.02 -6.72
N ALA A 18 -0.29 -6.32 -5.95
CA ALA A 18 0.48 -5.32 -5.19
C ALA A 18 1.02 -4.16 -6.06
N LYS A 19 1.23 -4.40 -7.36
CA LYS A 19 1.60 -3.36 -8.33
C LYS A 19 0.52 -2.26 -8.45
N ARG A 20 -0.77 -2.63 -8.42
CA ARG A 20 -1.88 -1.66 -8.44
C ARG A 20 -1.91 -0.83 -7.16
N ILE A 21 -1.76 -1.47 -5.99
CA ILE A 21 -1.69 -0.76 -4.71
C ILE A 21 -0.53 0.25 -4.70
N ARG A 22 0.67 -0.17 -5.13
CA ARG A 22 1.83 0.74 -5.23
C ARG A 22 1.60 1.88 -6.22
N ALA A 23 0.86 1.66 -7.31
CA ALA A 23 0.52 2.71 -8.25
C ALA A 23 -0.41 3.76 -7.60
N VAL A 24 -1.47 3.32 -6.92
CA VAL A 24 -2.38 4.20 -6.19
C VAL A 24 -1.63 5.00 -5.12
N LEU A 25 -0.79 4.34 -4.33
CA LEU A 25 0.02 5.00 -3.30
C LEU A 25 0.96 6.05 -3.91
N ARG A 26 1.58 5.76 -5.05
CA ARG A 26 2.44 6.73 -5.75
C ARG A 26 1.69 7.94 -6.28
N THR A 27 0.48 7.73 -6.77
CA THR A 27 -0.36 8.81 -7.29
C THR A 27 -0.91 9.68 -6.16
N ALA A 28 -1.35 9.08 -5.06
CA ALA A 28 -1.99 9.81 -3.95
C ALA A 28 -0.99 10.42 -2.95
N TYR A 29 0.10 9.73 -2.64
CA TYR A 29 1.05 10.11 -1.59
C TYR A 29 2.48 10.37 -2.10
N GLY A 30 2.71 10.20 -3.40
CA GLY A 30 4.03 10.37 -4.00
C GLY A 30 4.95 9.16 -3.88
N LYS A 31 6.22 9.35 -4.24
CA LYS A 31 7.22 8.26 -4.29
C LYS A 31 7.83 8.03 -2.90
N LEU A 32 8.39 6.83 -2.70
CA LEU A 32 9.21 6.55 -1.52
C LEU A 32 10.40 7.52 -1.46
N PRO A 33 10.80 7.96 -0.25
CA PRO A 33 12.01 8.74 -0.06
C PRO A 33 13.25 8.01 -0.58
N PRO A 34 14.30 8.74 -1.01
CA PRO A 34 15.57 8.13 -1.37
C PRO A 34 16.13 7.31 -0.20
N GLY A 35 16.62 6.10 -0.49
CA GLY A 35 17.13 5.15 0.52
C GLY A 35 16.08 4.21 1.11
N VAL A 36 14.78 4.42 0.85
CA VAL A 36 13.72 3.52 1.33
C VAL A 36 13.31 2.53 0.23
N THR A 37 13.54 1.25 0.48
CA THR A 37 13.22 0.16 -0.47
C THR A 37 11.91 -0.56 -0.17
N ARG A 38 11.34 -0.37 1.03
CA ARG A 38 10.12 -1.03 1.49
C ARG A 38 9.04 -0.02 1.83
N TRP A 39 7.84 -0.28 1.33
CA TRP A 39 6.64 0.44 1.75
C TRP A 39 6.23 -0.06 3.13
N LYS A 40 6.20 0.85 4.10
CA LYS A 40 5.53 0.66 5.39
C LYS A 40 4.39 1.67 5.43
N LEU A 41 3.17 1.18 5.25
CA LEU A 41 2.00 2.02 5.12
C LEU A 41 1.55 2.51 6.49
N THR A 42 1.16 3.78 6.55
CA THR A 42 0.49 4.31 7.73
C THR A 42 -0.94 3.76 7.81
N PRO A 43 -1.57 3.76 9.00
CA PRO A 43 -2.98 3.35 9.14
C PRO A 43 -3.93 4.10 8.19
N GLU A 44 -3.64 5.38 7.93
CA GLU A 44 -4.40 6.20 6.98
C GLU A 44 -4.26 5.70 5.54
N GLN A 45 -3.03 5.37 5.09
CA GLN A 45 -2.79 4.82 3.75
C GLN A 45 -3.45 3.44 3.58
N VAL A 46 -3.42 2.61 4.64
CA VAL A 46 -4.13 1.32 4.68
C VAL A 46 -5.63 1.52 4.48
N SER A 47 -6.23 2.43 5.26
CA SER A 47 -7.66 2.74 5.19
C SER A 47 -8.05 3.24 3.79
N HIS A 48 -7.30 4.18 3.23
CA HIS A 48 -7.56 4.68 1.88
C HIS A 48 -7.49 3.57 0.82
N ILE A 49 -6.48 2.68 0.88
CA ILE A 49 -6.39 1.56 -0.06
C ILE A 49 -7.57 0.61 0.11
N ARG A 50 -7.97 0.26 1.34
CA ARG A 50 -9.14 -0.58 1.59
C ARG A 50 -10.41 0.03 0.99
N SER A 51 -10.68 1.32 1.25
CA SER A 51 -11.84 2.03 0.70
C SER A 51 -11.83 2.15 -0.83
N ARG A 52 -10.67 2.07 -1.48
CA ARG A 52 -10.56 2.22 -2.94
C ARG A 52 -10.82 0.92 -3.71
N PHE A 53 -10.63 -0.24 -3.06
CA PHE A 53 -10.64 -1.57 -3.67
C PHE A 53 -11.70 -2.53 -3.08
N THR A 54 -12.43 -2.11 -2.04
CA THR A 54 -13.76 -2.64 -1.68
C THR A 54 -14.78 -2.22 -2.73
#